data_AF-G7EB78-F1
#
_entry.id   AF-G7EB78-F1
#
_cell.length_a   1.000
_cell.length_b   1.000
_cell.length_c   1.000
_cell.angle_alpha   90.00
_cell.angle_beta   90.00
_cell.angle_gamma   90.00
#
_symmetry.space_group_name_H-M   'P 1'
#
loop_
_entity.id
_entity.type
_entity.pdbx_description
1 polymer ?
#
loop_
_entity_poly.entity_id
_entity_poly.type
_entity_poly.pdbx_seq_one_letter_code
_entity_poly.pdbx_strand_id
1 'polypeptide(L)'
;MNKFILTPLAIALSLTLSACGGSSSDGNSASSSNGGSTTQLQTIALQTLTRECGANSAYQTDVVFHNDDGDAIGSVKTDAQGSFSGELPSGTKHVSVLGDVFDEEDGGYKQIFTELDIENRTNLGTFYFNDFRENCGCTEYSVDTTALSAIASDYTIYQSQGDEVSGSVYICPSDNKLYLTALSRYSVDAKAAVIDVPVNSSVITLTDEDFIHDGVEVPVQLDFNADYSSTRSYIEAENTYQFVQYSFSAISDTLFIFPTVTEHNFYVQLDFMSDSMNIDGVEVDIQSYARSAIETDGDYQLTELPTVTEDLGFSLLQFTENNDASFDFSNVDNRFARTTWGYSFLVDDAAESRFDWTIRGGISGQIPDLSFGSIFPEPTDEVILEELTLLLYGYAGNATDANSYAQLLDTISEGGHLTKPEFSNYVYTFVGAELY
;
A
#
# COMPACT_ATOMS: atom_id res chain seq x y z
N MET A 1 -25.65 2.43 11.76
CA MET A 1 -24.50 1.84 11.07
C MET A 1 -24.97 1.16 9.82
N ASN A 2 -24.32 1.45 8.71
CA ASN A 2 -24.49 0.79 7.44
C ASN A 2 -24.42 -0.69 7.74
N LYS A 3 -25.48 -1.40 7.34
CA LYS A 3 -25.70 -2.81 7.66
C LYS A 3 -24.59 -3.72 7.14
N PHE A 4 -23.54 -3.18 6.54
CA PHE A 4 -22.51 -3.89 5.81
C PHE A 4 -21.21 -4.01 6.61
N ILE A 5 -20.87 -3.04 7.47
CA ILE A 5 -19.59 -3.02 8.19
C ILE A 5 -19.58 -3.99 9.39
N LEU A 6 -20.69 -4.14 10.11
CA LEU A 6 -20.78 -4.99 11.31
C LEU A 6 -21.22 -6.44 11.05
N THR A 7 -21.93 -6.67 9.95
CA THR A 7 -22.64 -7.94 9.70
C THR A 7 -21.72 -9.13 9.36
N PRO A 8 -20.52 -8.96 8.78
CA PRO A 8 -19.66 -10.10 8.42
C PRO A 8 -18.65 -10.52 9.49
N LEU A 9 -18.17 -9.58 10.32
CA LEU A 9 -17.01 -9.82 11.19
C LEU A 9 -17.29 -10.77 12.37
N ALA A 10 -18.55 -10.95 12.76
CA ALA A 10 -18.95 -11.81 13.87
C ALA A 10 -18.83 -13.33 13.59
N ILE A 11 -18.58 -13.76 12.35
CA ILE A 11 -18.61 -15.18 11.96
C ILE A 11 -17.20 -15.73 11.61
N ALA A 12 -16.21 -14.87 11.37
CA ALA A 12 -14.92 -15.25 10.81
C ALA A 12 -13.77 -15.43 11.82
N LEU A 13 -13.85 -14.76 12.97
CA LEU A 13 -12.67 -14.53 13.83
C LEU A 13 -12.74 -15.22 15.19
N SER A 14 -13.58 -16.24 15.35
CA SER A 14 -13.59 -17.11 16.54
C SER A 14 -12.32 -17.97 16.65
N LEU A 15 -11.18 -17.30 16.81
CA LEU A 15 -9.95 -17.84 17.36
C LEU A 15 -10.32 -18.57 18.65
N THR A 16 -10.12 -19.88 18.66
CA THR A 16 -10.42 -20.76 19.79
C THR A 16 -9.45 -20.50 20.95
N LEU A 17 -9.64 -19.38 21.66
CA LEU A 17 -8.93 -19.06 22.90
C LEU A 17 -9.76 -19.54 24.09
N SER A 18 -9.43 -20.73 24.57
CA SER A 18 -10.02 -21.30 25.78
C SER A 18 -9.68 -20.48 27.04
N ALA A 19 -10.70 -19.83 27.61
CA ALA A 19 -10.93 -19.42 29.01
C ALA A 19 -9.83 -18.57 29.72
N CYS A 20 -10.10 -17.45 30.42
CA CYS A 20 -10.94 -17.37 31.62
C CYS A 20 -10.97 -15.93 32.20
N GLY A 21 -12.17 -15.36 32.45
CA GLY A 21 -12.51 -14.34 33.47
C GLY A 21 -12.01 -12.89 33.23
N GLY A 22 -12.78 -11.80 33.35
CA GLY A 22 -14.07 -11.53 33.98
C GLY A 22 -13.93 -10.37 34.98
N SER A 23 -14.53 -9.19 34.70
CA SER A 23 -15.48 -8.47 35.59
C SER A 23 -15.71 -6.98 35.22
N SER A 24 -16.99 -6.63 35.28
CA SER A 24 -17.74 -5.35 35.24
C SER A 24 -17.20 -4.10 35.98
N SER A 25 -17.48 -2.87 35.49
CA SER A 25 -18.70 -2.07 35.81
C SER A 25 -18.59 -0.56 35.48
N ASP A 26 -19.65 -0.05 34.83
CA ASP A 26 -20.38 1.24 34.94
C ASP A 26 -19.68 2.61 35.00
N GLY A 27 -19.95 3.44 33.98
CA GLY A 27 -20.96 4.51 34.09
C GLY A 27 -20.53 5.96 34.37
N ASN A 28 -20.64 6.80 33.32
CA ASN A 28 -21.58 7.94 33.20
C ASN A 28 -21.01 9.36 32.90
N SER A 29 -21.56 9.94 31.82
CA SER A 29 -22.02 11.33 31.60
C SER A 29 -21.02 12.51 31.56
N ALA A 30 -20.76 12.92 30.32
CA ALA A 30 -20.86 14.26 29.71
C ALA A 30 -20.75 15.54 30.56
N SER A 31 -19.93 16.47 30.08
CA SER A 31 -20.19 17.91 30.19
C SER A 31 -19.67 18.66 28.96
N SER A 32 -20.60 19.22 28.20
CA SER A 32 -20.38 20.13 27.07
C SER A 32 -19.90 21.50 27.53
N SER A 33 -18.89 22.07 26.88
CA SER A 33 -18.57 23.50 26.96
C SER A 33 -18.55 24.12 25.57
N ASN A 34 -19.59 24.90 25.27
CA ASN A 34 -19.67 25.79 24.11
C ASN A 34 -18.69 26.95 24.27
N GLY A 35 -17.66 26.99 23.42
CA GLY A 35 -16.82 28.16 23.19
C GLY A 35 -16.90 28.56 21.72
N GLY A 36 -17.66 29.61 21.43
CA GLY A 36 -17.73 30.19 20.08
C GLY A 36 -16.39 30.81 19.69
N SER A 37 -15.61 30.05 18.94
CA SER A 37 -14.50 30.55 18.13
C SER A 37 -15.05 30.85 16.74
N THR A 38 -14.69 31.98 16.13
CA THR A 38 -14.89 32.18 14.69
C THR A 38 -13.96 31.21 13.97
N THR A 39 -14.46 29.99 13.76
CA THR A 39 -13.72 28.87 13.19
C THR A 39 -13.35 29.25 11.75
N GLN A 40 -12.06 29.46 11.51
CA GLN A 40 -11.54 29.47 10.15
C GLN A 40 -11.88 28.11 9.55
N LEU A 41 -12.60 28.10 8.43
CA LEU A 41 -12.94 26.86 7.74
C LEU A 41 -11.63 26.19 7.29
N GLN A 42 -11.51 24.90 7.57
CA GLN A 42 -10.37 24.11 7.14
C GLN A 42 -10.34 24.07 5.60
N THR A 43 -9.17 24.23 5.01
CA THR A 43 -8.93 24.02 3.59
C THR A 43 -8.18 22.72 3.40
N ILE A 44 -8.59 21.92 2.43
CA ILE A 44 -7.83 20.73 2.00
C ILE A 44 -7.53 20.80 0.50
N ALA A 45 -6.54 20.03 0.08
CA ALA A 45 -6.28 19.67 -1.30
C ALA A 45 -6.32 18.15 -1.47
N LEU A 46 -6.78 17.68 -2.63
CA LEU A 46 -6.67 16.30 -3.08
C LEU A 46 -6.61 16.24 -4.60
N GLN A 47 -6.10 15.12 -5.11
CA GLN A 47 -5.99 14.80 -6.53
C GLN A 47 -6.63 13.43 -6.79
N THR A 48 -7.34 13.31 -7.91
CA THR A 48 -7.93 12.04 -8.37
C THR A 48 -7.38 11.73 -9.75
N LEU A 49 -6.83 10.53 -9.91
CA LEU A 49 -6.23 10.06 -11.15
C LEU A 49 -6.78 8.69 -11.50
N THR A 50 -6.95 8.44 -12.80
CA THR A 50 -7.08 7.09 -13.31
C THR A 50 -5.67 6.52 -13.48
N ARG A 51 -5.46 5.28 -13.04
CA ARG A 51 -4.21 4.56 -13.25
C ARG A 51 -4.44 3.40 -14.21
N GLU A 52 -3.63 3.36 -15.25
CA GLU A 52 -3.64 2.30 -16.27
C GLU A 52 -2.20 2.14 -16.74
N CYS A 53 -1.68 0.91 -16.71
CA CYS A 53 -0.41 0.58 -17.37
C CYS A 53 0.80 1.44 -16.94
N GLY A 54 0.89 1.76 -15.66
CA GLY A 54 1.95 2.61 -15.10
C GLY A 54 1.82 4.10 -15.43
N ALA A 55 0.83 4.51 -16.22
CA ALA A 55 0.51 5.89 -16.51
C ALA A 55 -0.65 6.38 -15.62
N ASN A 56 -0.66 7.68 -15.35
CA ASN A 56 -1.74 8.33 -14.62
C ASN A 56 -2.38 9.42 -15.51
N SER A 57 -3.70 9.47 -15.54
CA SER A 57 -4.47 10.51 -16.22
C SER A 57 -5.46 11.17 -15.27
N ALA A 58 -5.82 12.43 -15.56
CA ALA A 58 -6.77 13.18 -14.74
C ALA A 58 -8.14 12.50 -14.71
N TYR A 59 -8.72 12.33 -13.52
CA TYR A 59 -10.03 11.70 -13.35
C TYR A 59 -10.97 12.60 -12.57
N GLN A 60 -12.05 13.07 -13.18
CA GLN A 60 -13.05 13.89 -12.48
C GLN A 60 -14.03 13.00 -11.74
N THR A 61 -14.19 13.22 -10.43
CA THR A 61 -15.04 12.35 -9.60
C THR A 61 -15.67 13.06 -8.40
N ASP A 62 -16.57 12.37 -7.68
CA ASP A 62 -17.29 12.93 -6.54
C ASP A 62 -16.49 12.84 -5.22
N VAL A 63 -16.56 13.90 -4.44
CA VAL A 63 -16.02 14.02 -3.08
C VAL A 63 -17.18 14.32 -2.13
N VAL A 64 -17.33 13.52 -1.09
CA VAL A 64 -18.37 13.65 -0.05
C VAL A 64 -17.72 14.04 1.27
N PHE A 65 -18.30 15.03 1.92
CA PHE A 65 -17.87 15.52 3.23
C PHE A 65 -18.80 14.96 4.30
N HIS A 66 -18.23 14.38 5.35
CA HIS A 66 -18.97 13.77 6.44
C HIS A 66 -18.72 14.53 7.75
N ASN A 67 -19.74 14.61 8.62
CA ASN A 67 -19.56 15.04 10.00
C ASN A 67 -18.97 13.90 10.87
N ASP A 68 -18.82 14.17 12.17
CA ASP A 68 -18.33 13.22 13.19
C ASP A 68 -19.16 11.94 13.31
N ASP A 69 -20.48 12.05 13.10
CA ASP A 69 -21.42 10.93 13.17
C ASP A 69 -21.44 10.10 11.87
N GLY A 70 -20.75 10.56 10.82
CA GLY A 70 -20.68 9.92 9.49
C GLY A 70 -21.71 10.43 8.47
N ASP A 71 -22.62 11.33 8.86
CA ASP A 71 -23.62 11.90 7.95
C ASP A 71 -22.97 12.75 6.84
N ALA A 72 -23.45 12.58 5.60
CA ALA A 72 -23.10 13.48 4.50
C ALA A 72 -23.62 14.91 4.76
N ILE A 73 -22.70 15.86 4.88
CA ILE A 73 -23.01 17.29 5.08
C ILE A 73 -22.78 18.15 3.82
N GLY A 74 -22.24 17.53 2.76
CA GLY A 74 -22.08 18.16 1.45
C GLY A 74 -21.28 17.28 0.50
N SER A 75 -21.27 17.67 -0.78
CA SER A 75 -20.43 17.04 -1.79
C SER A 75 -20.02 18.04 -2.86
N VAL A 76 -18.92 17.73 -3.54
CA VAL A 76 -18.38 18.46 -4.68
C VAL A 76 -17.85 17.47 -5.71
N LYS A 77 -17.60 17.93 -6.93
CA LYS A 77 -16.80 17.19 -7.91
C LYS A 77 -15.41 17.80 -8.00
N THR A 78 -14.39 16.97 -8.19
CA THR A 78 -13.07 17.45 -8.61
C THR A 78 -13.17 18.15 -9.97
N ASP A 79 -12.20 18.98 -10.33
CA ASP A 79 -12.18 19.66 -11.62
C ASP A 79 -11.81 18.71 -12.78
N ALA A 80 -11.67 19.25 -13.99
CA ALA A 80 -11.33 18.45 -15.17
C ALA A 80 -9.89 17.88 -15.15
N GLN A 81 -9.10 18.29 -14.16
CA GLN A 81 -7.73 17.85 -13.92
C GLN A 81 -7.71 16.83 -12.78
N GLY A 82 -8.88 16.50 -12.21
CA GLY A 82 -9.02 15.63 -11.04
C GLY A 82 -8.66 16.33 -9.73
N SER A 83 -8.54 17.65 -9.72
CA SER A 83 -8.09 18.38 -8.54
C SER A 83 -9.27 18.92 -7.73
N PHE A 84 -9.15 18.90 -6.41
CA PHE A 84 -9.98 19.71 -5.52
C PHE A 84 -9.07 20.46 -4.55
N SER A 85 -9.29 21.76 -4.41
CA SER A 85 -8.69 22.57 -3.36
C SER A 85 -9.68 23.63 -2.93
N GLY A 86 -10.08 23.61 -1.66
CA GLY A 86 -11.14 24.49 -1.19
C GLY A 86 -11.44 24.38 0.29
N GLU A 87 -12.23 25.35 0.77
CA GLU A 87 -12.78 25.34 2.13
C GLU A 87 -13.79 24.19 2.28
N LEU A 88 -13.70 23.50 3.41
CA LEU A 88 -14.62 22.44 3.79
C LEU A 88 -15.91 23.01 4.41
N PRO A 89 -17.05 22.33 4.24
CA PRO A 89 -18.25 22.62 5.03
C PRO A 89 -17.94 22.63 6.53
N SER A 90 -18.61 23.52 7.27
CA SER A 90 -18.46 23.57 8.72
C SER A 90 -18.86 22.23 9.34
N GLY A 91 -17.97 21.64 10.15
CA GLY A 91 -18.20 20.38 10.83
C GLY A 91 -17.73 19.14 10.08
N THR A 92 -17.02 19.28 8.94
CA THR A 92 -16.37 18.14 8.28
C THR A 92 -15.33 17.49 9.20
N LYS A 93 -15.41 16.16 9.31
CA LYS A 93 -14.46 15.29 10.03
C LYS A 93 -13.85 14.23 9.13
N HIS A 94 -14.62 13.73 8.16
CA HIS A 94 -14.17 12.70 7.22
C HIS A 94 -14.45 13.12 5.79
N VAL A 95 -13.67 12.56 4.87
CA VAL A 95 -13.80 12.80 3.43
C VAL A 95 -13.83 11.47 2.71
N SER A 96 -14.85 11.29 1.86
CA SER A 96 -14.90 10.16 0.94
C SER A 96 -14.74 10.61 -0.50
N VAL A 97 -13.98 9.87 -1.29
CA VAL A 97 -13.80 10.06 -2.73
C VAL A 97 -14.29 8.79 -3.42
N LEU A 98 -15.26 8.95 -4.31
CA LEU A 98 -15.94 7.83 -4.96
C LEU A 98 -15.65 7.90 -6.44
N GLY A 99 -15.37 6.78 -7.09
CA GLY A 99 -15.10 6.70 -8.52
C GLY A 99 -15.49 5.35 -9.09
N ASP A 100 -15.57 5.30 -10.42
CA ASP A 100 -15.68 4.06 -11.17
C ASP A 100 -14.28 3.51 -11.40
N VAL A 101 -14.13 2.21 -11.20
CA VAL A 101 -12.95 1.46 -11.60
C VAL A 101 -13.35 0.39 -12.61
N PHE A 102 -12.37 -0.09 -13.36
CA PHE A 102 -12.53 -1.24 -14.22
C PHE A 102 -11.38 -2.21 -13.98
N ASP A 103 -11.72 -3.43 -13.57
CA ASP A 103 -10.81 -4.54 -13.43
C ASP A 103 -10.98 -5.54 -14.60
N GLU A 104 -9.91 -6.24 -14.97
CA GLU A 104 -9.96 -7.22 -16.06
C GLU A 104 -10.83 -8.44 -15.72
N GLU A 105 -10.84 -8.85 -14.45
CA GLU A 105 -11.57 -10.03 -13.95
C GLU A 105 -12.99 -9.66 -13.53
N ASP A 106 -13.14 -8.56 -12.77
CA ASP A 106 -14.41 -8.16 -12.17
C ASP A 106 -15.23 -7.16 -13.02
N GLY A 107 -14.64 -6.62 -14.09
CA GLY A 107 -15.26 -5.58 -14.90
C GLY A 107 -15.43 -4.26 -14.13
N GLY A 108 -16.49 -3.52 -14.43
CA GLY A 108 -16.69 -2.16 -13.92
C GLY A 108 -17.47 -2.10 -12.61
N TYR A 109 -16.90 -1.51 -11.57
CA TYR A 109 -17.55 -1.33 -10.26
C TYR A 109 -17.22 0.01 -9.58
N LYS A 110 -17.88 0.30 -8.46
CA LYS A 110 -17.65 1.50 -7.66
C LYS A 110 -16.55 1.26 -6.63
N GLN A 111 -15.53 2.11 -6.64
CA GLN A 111 -14.53 2.21 -5.58
C GLN A 111 -14.81 3.44 -4.71
N ILE A 112 -14.76 3.25 -3.41
CA ILE A 112 -14.88 4.29 -2.39
C ILE A 112 -13.59 4.33 -1.60
N PHE A 113 -13.04 5.53 -1.41
CA PHE A 113 -11.95 5.79 -0.47
C PHE A 113 -12.44 6.75 0.60
N THR A 114 -12.27 6.44 1.87
CA THR A 114 -12.55 7.34 2.98
C THR A 114 -11.30 7.63 3.79
N GLU A 115 -11.02 8.91 4.05
CA GLU A 115 -10.06 9.35 5.07
C GLU A 115 -10.86 9.79 6.31
N LEU A 116 -10.66 9.06 7.41
CA LEU A 116 -11.18 9.40 8.73
C LEU A 116 -10.32 10.50 9.38
N ASP A 117 -10.92 11.23 10.32
CA ASP A 117 -10.30 12.28 11.13
C ASP A 117 -9.29 13.16 10.39
N ILE A 118 -9.76 13.89 9.37
CA ILE A 118 -8.89 14.77 8.58
C ILE A 118 -8.52 16.08 9.30
N GLU A 119 -8.83 16.20 10.59
CA GLU A 119 -8.44 17.34 11.41
C GLU A 119 -6.91 17.49 11.40
N ASN A 120 -6.44 18.69 11.08
CA ASN A 120 -5.02 19.03 10.91
C ASN A 120 -4.37 18.55 9.60
N ARG A 121 -5.14 18.00 8.66
CA ARG A 121 -4.66 17.73 7.29
C ARG A 121 -4.92 18.93 6.39
N THR A 122 -3.96 19.22 5.53
CA THR A 122 -4.12 20.21 4.44
C THR A 122 -4.03 19.56 3.06
N ASN A 123 -3.48 18.34 2.97
CA ASN A 123 -3.33 17.62 1.72
C ASN A 123 -3.65 16.12 1.92
N LEU A 124 -4.79 15.68 1.38
CA LEU A 124 -5.20 14.27 1.44
C LEU A 124 -4.49 13.40 0.40
N GLY A 125 -3.69 14.00 -0.49
CA GLY A 125 -2.89 13.29 -1.47
C GLY A 125 -3.68 12.88 -2.71
N THR A 126 -3.21 11.81 -3.34
CA THR A 126 -3.76 11.32 -4.60
C THR A 126 -4.55 10.04 -4.39
N PHE A 127 -5.78 10.02 -4.89
CA PHE A 127 -6.63 8.83 -4.98
C PHE A 127 -6.56 8.28 -6.40
N TYR A 128 -6.24 6.99 -6.52
CA TYR A 128 -6.09 6.31 -7.80
C TYR A 128 -7.30 5.39 -8.02
N PHE A 129 -7.88 5.49 -9.21
CA PHE A 129 -8.95 4.61 -9.69
C PHE A 129 -8.40 3.81 -10.86
N ASN A 130 -8.37 2.49 -10.74
CA ASN A 130 -7.83 1.64 -11.80
C ASN A 130 -8.80 1.59 -12.99
N ASP A 131 -8.25 1.53 -14.20
CA ASP A 131 -9.03 1.39 -15.44
C ASP A 131 -8.29 0.46 -16.40
N PHE A 132 -8.49 -0.85 -16.24
CA PHE A 132 -7.81 -1.87 -17.05
C PHE A 132 -8.62 -2.27 -18.30
N ARG A 133 -9.19 -1.29 -19.00
CA ARG A 133 -9.97 -1.56 -20.23
C ARG A 133 -9.09 -1.76 -21.46
N GLU A 134 -7.93 -1.13 -21.53
CA GLU A 134 -7.03 -1.26 -22.68
C GLU A 134 -5.84 -2.15 -22.34
N ASN A 135 -5.34 -2.87 -23.35
CA ASN A 135 -4.05 -3.53 -23.23
C ASN A 135 -2.97 -2.42 -23.23
N CYS A 136 -2.06 -2.47 -22.26
CA CYS A 136 -0.99 -1.50 -21.99
C CYS A 136 -0.06 -1.12 -23.15
N GLY A 137 -0.25 -1.68 -24.33
CA GLY A 137 0.52 -1.36 -25.53
C GLY A 137 2.01 -1.71 -25.38
N CYS A 138 2.35 -2.53 -24.39
CA CYS A 138 3.73 -2.93 -24.16
C CYS A 138 4.23 -3.72 -25.35
N THR A 139 5.39 -3.32 -25.86
CA THR A 139 5.97 -3.86 -27.08
C THR A 139 7.12 -4.78 -26.73
N GLU A 140 7.21 -5.90 -27.43
CA GLU A 140 8.35 -6.81 -27.30
C GLU A 140 9.58 -6.24 -28.02
N TYR A 141 10.69 -6.14 -27.30
CA TYR A 141 12.01 -5.81 -27.83
C TYR A 141 12.89 -7.06 -27.79
N SER A 142 13.55 -7.37 -28.91
CA SER A 142 14.58 -8.40 -28.95
C SER A 142 15.84 -7.90 -28.26
N VAL A 143 16.44 -8.71 -27.41
CA VAL A 143 17.71 -8.40 -26.73
C VAL A 143 18.83 -9.16 -27.44
N ASP A 144 19.69 -8.42 -28.12
CA ASP A 144 20.87 -8.93 -28.80
C ASP A 144 22.08 -8.91 -27.85
N THR A 145 22.45 -10.10 -27.39
CA THR A 145 23.59 -10.34 -26.50
C THR A 145 24.88 -10.75 -27.23
N THR A 146 24.89 -10.75 -28.57
CA THR A 146 26.00 -11.30 -29.36
C THR A 146 27.30 -10.50 -29.25
N ALA A 147 27.22 -9.24 -28.84
CA ALA A 147 28.37 -8.37 -28.61
C ALA A 147 28.94 -8.45 -27.17
N LEU A 148 28.29 -9.20 -26.28
CA LEU A 148 28.81 -9.46 -24.94
C LEU A 148 29.96 -10.47 -24.99
N SER A 149 30.95 -10.27 -24.12
CA SER A 149 32.08 -11.20 -23.97
C SER A 149 32.19 -11.72 -22.55
N ALA A 150 32.77 -10.96 -21.62
CA ALA A 150 32.96 -11.37 -20.24
C ALA A 150 31.62 -11.53 -19.52
N ILE A 151 30.66 -10.64 -19.79
CA ILE A 151 29.31 -10.75 -19.21
C ILE A 151 28.63 -12.04 -19.67
N ALA A 152 28.67 -12.35 -20.97
CA ALA A 152 28.05 -13.56 -21.50
C ALA A 152 28.69 -14.87 -21.03
N SER A 153 29.99 -14.88 -20.66
CA SER A 153 30.66 -16.10 -20.20
C SER A 153 30.50 -16.37 -18.70
N ASP A 154 30.48 -15.32 -17.90
CA ASP A 154 30.64 -15.43 -16.44
C ASP A 154 29.41 -14.99 -15.63
N TYR A 155 28.42 -14.36 -16.29
CA TYR A 155 27.24 -13.80 -15.64
C TYR A 155 25.94 -14.31 -16.25
N THR A 156 24.88 -14.26 -15.44
CA THR A 156 23.49 -14.35 -15.89
C THR A 156 22.87 -12.95 -15.81
N ILE A 157 22.14 -12.54 -16.85
CA ILE A 157 21.51 -11.22 -16.91
C ILE A 157 20.04 -11.35 -16.50
N TYR A 158 19.63 -10.51 -15.58
CA TYR A 158 18.28 -10.41 -15.04
C TYR A 158 17.70 -9.03 -15.36
N GLN A 159 16.40 -9.01 -15.58
CA GLN A 159 15.59 -7.80 -15.61
C GLN A 159 15.44 -7.25 -14.18
N SER A 160 14.94 -6.02 -14.11
CA SER A 160 14.83 -5.27 -12.87
C SER A 160 14.05 -5.96 -11.74
N GLN A 161 13.11 -6.85 -12.07
CA GLN A 161 12.29 -7.58 -11.09
C GLN A 161 12.77 -9.02 -10.82
N GLY A 162 13.93 -9.40 -11.37
CA GLY A 162 14.57 -10.69 -11.11
C GLY A 162 14.37 -11.77 -12.18
N ASP A 163 13.65 -11.48 -13.26
CA ASP A 163 13.48 -12.43 -14.38
C ASP A 163 14.73 -12.51 -15.25
N GLU A 164 15.23 -13.72 -15.54
CA GLU A 164 16.36 -13.90 -16.47
C GLU A 164 16.00 -13.42 -17.88
N VAL A 165 16.93 -12.71 -18.53
CA VAL A 165 16.76 -12.25 -19.92
C VAL A 165 16.99 -13.43 -20.87
N SER A 166 15.91 -13.98 -21.44
CA SER A 166 15.97 -15.13 -22.35
C SER A 166 15.90 -14.78 -23.85
N GLY A 167 16.15 -13.52 -24.22
CA GLY A 167 16.26 -13.06 -25.61
C GLY A 167 15.27 -11.97 -26.04
N SER A 168 14.24 -11.70 -25.25
CA SER A 168 13.37 -10.53 -25.42
C SER A 168 12.90 -9.99 -24.08
N VAL A 169 12.43 -8.74 -24.09
CA VAL A 169 11.84 -8.03 -22.96
C VAL A 169 10.61 -7.26 -23.42
N TYR A 170 9.63 -7.09 -22.55
CA TYR A 170 8.46 -6.25 -22.81
C TYR A 170 8.68 -4.88 -22.21
N ILE A 171 8.44 -3.83 -23.01
CA ILE A 171 8.63 -2.44 -22.59
C ILE A 171 7.33 -1.70 -22.82
N CYS A 172 6.79 -1.08 -21.77
CA CYS A 172 5.55 -0.34 -21.85
C CYS A 172 5.80 1.11 -22.31
N PRO A 173 4.79 1.81 -22.88
CA PRO A 173 4.99 3.16 -23.42
C PRO A 173 5.48 4.20 -22.41
N SER A 174 5.25 3.97 -21.10
CA SER A 174 5.78 4.79 -20.00
C SER A 174 7.27 4.57 -19.72
N ASP A 175 7.85 3.47 -20.19
CA ASP A 175 9.22 3.07 -19.88
C ASP A 175 10.17 3.58 -20.95
N ASN A 176 11.03 4.52 -20.58
CA ASN A 176 12.08 5.04 -21.46
C ASN A 176 13.44 4.37 -21.23
N LYS A 177 13.54 3.52 -20.20
CA LYS A 177 14.77 2.85 -19.78
C LYS A 177 14.51 1.38 -19.48
N LEU A 178 15.53 0.57 -19.77
CA LEU A 178 15.62 -0.83 -19.37
C LEU A 178 16.72 -0.98 -18.31
N TYR A 179 16.34 -1.53 -17.16
CA TYR A 179 17.22 -1.78 -16.03
C TYR A 179 17.59 -3.26 -15.98
N LEU A 180 18.89 -3.55 -16.03
CA LEU A 180 19.42 -4.92 -16.05
C LEU A 180 20.46 -5.11 -14.97
N THR A 181 20.46 -6.30 -14.37
CA THR A 181 21.49 -6.77 -13.44
C THR A 181 22.19 -7.98 -14.05
N ALA A 182 23.52 -7.97 -14.10
CA ALA A 182 24.34 -9.14 -14.39
C ALA A 182 24.90 -9.69 -13.07
N LEU A 183 24.55 -10.93 -12.71
CA LEU A 183 25.08 -11.63 -11.54
C LEU A 183 26.07 -12.72 -11.97
N SER A 184 27.25 -12.73 -11.37
CA SER A 184 28.24 -13.77 -11.62
C SER A 184 27.72 -15.15 -11.21
N ARG A 185 28.23 -16.24 -11.81
CA ARG A 185 27.79 -17.63 -11.56
C ARG A 185 27.67 -18.05 -10.08
N TYR A 186 28.43 -17.42 -9.19
CA TYR A 186 28.43 -17.72 -7.75
C TYR A 186 27.95 -16.55 -6.90
N SER A 187 27.34 -15.53 -7.51
CA SER A 187 26.83 -14.33 -6.84
C SER A 187 27.87 -13.65 -5.94
N VAL A 188 29.13 -13.63 -6.39
CA VAL A 188 30.26 -12.97 -5.69
C VAL A 188 30.60 -11.61 -6.27
N ASP A 189 29.97 -11.28 -7.40
CA ASP A 189 30.15 -10.05 -8.16
C ASP A 189 28.86 -9.79 -8.93
N ALA A 190 28.49 -8.52 -9.04
CA ALA A 190 27.30 -8.04 -9.71
C ALA A 190 27.59 -6.75 -10.45
N LYS A 191 26.95 -6.57 -11.60
CA LYS A 191 27.01 -5.34 -12.39
C LYS A 191 25.61 -4.94 -12.83
N ALA A 192 25.38 -3.66 -13.06
CA ALA A 192 24.12 -3.17 -13.61
C ALA A 192 24.33 -2.35 -14.89
N ALA A 193 23.30 -2.37 -15.72
CA ALA A 193 23.17 -1.55 -16.91
C ALA A 193 21.84 -0.77 -16.86
N VAL A 194 21.88 0.47 -17.35
CA VAL A 194 20.70 1.33 -17.52
C VAL A 194 20.67 1.76 -18.98
N ILE A 195 19.79 1.14 -19.77
CA ILE A 195 19.77 1.27 -21.22
C ILE A 195 18.62 2.18 -21.64
N ASP A 196 18.90 3.23 -22.40
CA ASP A 196 17.83 4.02 -23.04
C ASP A 196 17.12 3.17 -24.11
N VAL A 197 15.79 3.12 -24.05
CA VAL A 197 14.99 2.31 -24.99
C VAL A 197 15.05 2.93 -26.39
N PRO A 198 15.43 2.17 -27.43
CA PRO A 198 15.59 2.71 -28.77
C PRO A 198 14.25 3.07 -29.41
N VAL A 199 14.09 4.32 -29.83
CA VAL A 199 12.83 4.83 -30.43
C VAL A 199 12.57 4.32 -31.86
N ASN A 200 13.61 3.90 -32.59
CA ASN A 200 13.54 3.54 -34.01
C ASN A 200 13.94 2.09 -34.31
N SER A 201 14.01 1.24 -33.28
CA SER A 201 14.43 -0.16 -33.39
C SER A 201 13.66 -0.99 -32.37
N SER A 202 13.26 -2.21 -32.72
CA SER A 202 12.73 -3.20 -31.78
C SER A 202 13.82 -4.14 -31.26
N VAL A 203 15.09 -3.73 -31.39
CA VAL A 203 16.27 -4.50 -30.97
C VAL A 203 17.11 -3.64 -30.04
N ILE A 204 17.41 -4.17 -28.86
CA ILE A 204 18.33 -3.62 -27.87
C ILE A 204 19.60 -4.45 -27.92
N THR A 205 20.71 -3.85 -28.34
CA THR A 205 22.01 -4.51 -28.37
C THR A 205 22.74 -4.22 -27.06
N LEU A 206 23.17 -5.29 -26.38
CA LEU A 206 23.95 -5.20 -25.15
C LEU A 206 25.43 -5.48 -25.43
N THR A 207 26.28 -4.71 -24.76
CA THR A 207 27.74 -4.80 -24.79
C THR A 207 28.30 -4.83 -23.37
N ASP A 208 29.53 -5.32 -23.20
CA ASP A 208 30.17 -5.32 -21.87
C ASP A 208 30.34 -3.88 -21.33
N GLU A 209 30.41 -2.88 -22.22
CA GLU A 209 30.51 -1.45 -21.89
C GLU A 209 29.20 -0.85 -21.36
N ASP A 210 28.07 -1.56 -21.43
CA ASP A 210 26.81 -1.10 -20.84
C ASP A 210 26.72 -1.42 -19.34
N PHE A 211 27.45 -2.45 -18.89
CA PHE A 211 27.45 -2.93 -17.51
C PHE A 211 28.51 -2.21 -16.66
N ILE A 212 28.40 -0.89 -16.54
CA ILE A 212 29.39 -0.01 -15.89
C ILE A 212 29.16 0.20 -14.40
N HIS A 213 28.01 -0.21 -13.87
CA HIS A 213 27.64 0.02 -12.49
C HIS A 213 28.04 -1.19 -11.64
N ASP A 214 29.15 -1.09 -10.92
CA ASP A 214 29.58 -2.15 -10.00
C ASP A 214 28.60 -2.28 -8.82
N GLY A 215 28.25 -3.53 -8.50
CA GLY A 215 27.41 -3.88 -7.38
C GLY A 215 28.18 -3.78 -6.06
N VAL A 216 27.51 -3.27 -5.04
CA VAL A 216 27.98 -3.28 -3.66
C VAL A 216 27.21 -4.35 -2.90
N GLU A 217 27.94 -5.28 -2.31
CA GLU A 217 27.38 -6.39 -1.53
C GLU A 217 26.62 -5.86 -0.31
N VAL A 218 25.45 -6.41 -0.05
CA VAL A 218 24.62 -6.12 1.12
C VAL A 218 24.57 -7.38 1.97
N PRO A 219 25.16 -7.37 3.18
CA PRO A 219 25.15 -8.53 4.06
C PRO A 219 23.72 -8.94 4.42
N VAL A 220 23.33 -10.17 4.13
CA VAL A 220 21.98 -10.66 4.46
C VAL A 220 21.88 -10.86 5.97
N GLN A 221 21.04 -10.07 6.62
CA GLN A 221 20.65 -10.24 8.03
C GLN A 221 19.15 -10.51 8.08
N LEU A 222 18.76 -11.74 8.41
CA LEU A 222 17.35 -12.13 8.53
C LEU A 222 16.90 -12.10 9.99
N ASP A 223 15.72 -11.52 10.22
CA ASP A 223 14.95 -11.76 11.43
C ASP A 223 14.53 -13.23 11.47
N PHE A 224 14.31 -13.81 12.65
CA PHE A 224 14.05 -15.25 12.81
C PHE A 224 12.76 -15.71 12.14
N ASN A 225 11.81 -14.80 11.92
CA ASN A 225 10.54 -15.05 11.23
C ASN A 225 10.55 -14.69 9.74
N ALA A 226 11.62 -14.06 9.22
CA ALA A 226 11.61 -13.61 7.83
C ALA A 226 11.75 -14.80 6.87
N ASP A 227 10.82 -14.93 5.92
CA ASP A 227 10.90 -15.94 4.86
C ASP A 227 11.87 -15.55 3.76
N TYR A 228 11.93 -14.27 3.45
CA TYR A 228 12.90 -13.75 2.51
C TYR A 228 13.32 -12.32 2.83
N SER A 229 14.44 -11.94 2.24
CA SER A 229 14.89 -10.58 2.17
C SER A 229 15.14 -10.14 0.74
N SER A 230 15.17 -8.83 0.53
CA SER A 230 15.32 -8.24 -0.79
C SER A 230 16.09 -6.93 -0.72
N THR A 231 16.95 -6.67 -1.70
CA THR A 231 17.46 -5.33 -1.96
C THR A 231 16.64 -4.68 -3.07
N ARG A 232 16.33 -3.40 -2.90
CA ARG A 232 15.54 -2.61 -3.86
C ARG A 232 16.15 -1.22 -4.01
N SER A 233 16.45 -0.82 -5.24
CA SER A 233 16.97 0.51 -5.55
C SER A 233 15.83 1.40 -6.03
N TYR A 234 15.61 2.54 -5.38
CA TYR A 234 14.54 3.46 -5.74
C TYR A 234 15.04 4.54 -6.72
N ILE A 235 14.40 4.64 -7.88
CA ILE A 235 14.70 5.66 -8.89
C ILE A 235 13.68 6.79 -8.73
N GLU A 236 14.10 7.88 -8.09
CA GLU A 236 13.23 9.02 -7.76
C GLU A 236 12.54 9.62 -9.00
N ALA A 237 13.28 9.77 -10.09
CA ALA A 237 12.77 10.33 -11.34
C ALA A 237 11.64 9.51 -11.99
N GLU A 238 11.58 8.22 -11.68
CA GLU A 238 10.58 7.27 -12.20
C GLU A 238 9.56 6.84 -11.15
N ASN A 239 9.78 7.22 -9.88
CA ASN A 239 8.94 6.87 -8.74
C ASN A 239 8.70 5.34 -8.65
N THR A 240 9.75 4.54 -8.86
CA THR A 240 9.67 3.08 -8.89
C THR A 240 10.91 2.41 -8.30
N TYR A 241 10.76 1.17 -7.85
CA TYR A 241 11.87 0.31 -7.44
C TYR A 241 12.41 -0.45 -8.64
N GLN A 242 13.73 -0.46 -8.77
CA GLN A 242 14.49 -1.20 -9.76
C GLN A 242 15.54 -2.09 -9.07
N PHE A 243 16.17 -2.98 -9.83
CA PHE A 243 17.22 -3.89 -9.39
C PHE A 243 16.83 -4.75 -8.17
N VAL A 244 15.56 -5.17 -8.14
CA VAL A 244 14.99 -5.98 -7.08
C VAL A 244 15.63 -7.36 -7.11
N GLN A 245 16.28 -7.72 -6.02
CA GLN A 245 16.88 -9.03 -5.81
C GLN A 245 16.26 -9.68 -4.58
N TYR A 246 16.23 -11.00 -4.53
CA TYR A 246 15.63 -11.78 -3.45
C TYR A 246 16.64 -12.78 -2.89
N SER A 247 16.59 -13.00 -1.58
CA SER A 247 17.36 -14.02 -0.87
C SER A 247 16.42 -14.68 0.13
N PHE A 248 16.16 -15.97 -0.06
CA PHE A 248 15.18 -16.73 0.73
C PHE A 248 15.84 -17.34 1.97
N SER A 249 15.09 -17.50 3.06
CA SER A 249 15.60 -18.05 4.32
C SER A 249 16.22 -19.45 4.16
N ALA A 250 15.70 -20.26 3.23
CA ALA A 250 16.23 -21.58 2.89
C ALA A 250 17.49 -21.54 2.01
N ILE A 251 17.71 -20.46 1.26
CA ILE A 251 18.81 -20.28 0.29
C ILE A 251 19.33 -18.85 0.42
N SER A 252 20.40 -18.68 1.19
CA SER A 252 21.02 -17.38 1.38
C SER A 252 21.86 -17.02 0.15
N ASP A 253 21.24 -16.31 -0.77
CA ASP A 253 21.90 -15.65 -1.89
C ASP A 253 22.48 -14.30 -1.45
N THR A 254 23.64 -13.94 -1.99
CA THR A 254 24.24 -12.61 -1.82
C THR A 254 23.37 -11.58 -2.51
N LEU A 255 23.09 -10.47 -1.82
CA LEU A 255 22.33 -9.35 -2.38
C LEU A 255 23.26 -8.19 -2.72
N PHE A 256 22.87 -7.40 -3.72
CA PHE A 256 23.63 -6.23 -4.16
C PHE A 256 22.76 -4.99 -4.29
N ILE A 257 23.39 -3.82 -4.18
CA ILE A 257 22.83 -2.52 -4.59
C ILE A 257 23.76 -1.86 -5.60
N PHE A 258 23.25 -0.84 -6.32
CA PHE A 258 24.02 -0.12 -7.34
C PHE A 258 24.07 1.40 -7.03
N PRO A 259 24.91 1.84 -6.07
CA PRO A 259 24.95 3.23 -5.60
C PRO A 259 25.30 4.26 -6.68
N THR A 260 25.98 3.82 -7.75
CA THR A 260 26.31 4.69 -8.89
C THR A 260 25.10 4.96 -9.80
N VAL A 261 24.00 4.22 -9.64
CA VAL A 261 22.72 4.48 -10.31
C VAL A 261 21.80 5.34 -9.44
N THR A 262 21.66 4.98 -8.16
CA THR A 262 20.88 5.73 -7.18
C THR A 262 21.46 5.58 -5.78
N GLU A 263 21.44 6.65 -4.99
CA GLU A 263 21.80 6.61 -3.56
C GLU A 263 20.69 6.03 -2.69
N HIS A 264 19.45 5.95 -3.21
CA HIS A 264 18.29 5.46 -2.46
C HIS A 264 18.14 3.94 -2.61
N ASN A 265 18.68 3.20 -1.65
CA ASN A 265 18.65 1.75 -1.64
C ASN A 265 18.00 1.25 -0.35
N PHE A 266 17.28 0.14 -0.45
CA PHE A 266 16.51 -0.40 0.66
C PHE A 266 16.73 -1.89 0.83
N TYR A 267 16.88 -2.30 2.08
CA TYR A 267 16.85 -3.68 2.51
C TYR A 267 15.44 -3.95 3.03
N VAL A 268 14.82 -4.99 2.51
CA VAL A 268 13.46 -5.37 2.81
C VAL A 268 13.47 -6.78 3.40
N GLN A 269 12.65 -6.99 4.41
CA GLN A 269 12.30 -8.30 4.92
C GLN A 269 10.80 -8.48 4.85
N LEU A 270 10.38 -9.70 4.58
CA LEU A 270 8.99 -10.07 4.63
C LEU A 270 8.84 -11.46 5.26
N ASP A 271 7.85 -11.56 6.14
CA ASP A 271 7.31 -12.79 6.71
C ASP A 271 5.94 -13.01 6.07
N PHE A 272 5.88 -14.00 5.18
CA PHE A 272 4.66 -14.63 4.72
C PHE A 272 4.38 -15.75 5.71
N MET A 273 3.36 -15.60 6.56
CA MET A 273 2.83 -16.80 7.20
C MET A 273 2.28 -17.70 6.08
N SER A 274 3.09 -18.67 5.64
CA SER A 274 2.87 -19.45 4.42
C SER A 274 1.69 -20.43 4.52
N ASP A 275 1.14 -20.56 5.73
CA ASP A 275 -0.04 -21.35 6.02
C ASP A 275 -1.16 -20.39 6.38
N SER A 276 -2.05 -20.16 5.42
CA SER A 276 -3.33 -19.52 5.66
C SER A 276 -4.04 -20.25 6.80
N MET A 277 -4.52 -19.50 7.79
CA MET A 277 -5.22 -20.08 8.92
C MET A 277 -6.69 -20.19 8.55
N ASN A 278 -7.20 -21.42 8.44
CA ASN A 278 -8.64 -21.61 8.36
C ASN A 278 -9.27 -21.49 9.76
N ILE A 279 -10.04 -20.44 9.99
CA ILE A 279 -10.75 -20.17 11.24
C ILE A 279 -12.25 -20.24 10.93
N ASP A 280 -12.91 -21.30 11.40
CA ASP A 280 -14.35 -21.53 11.23
C ASP A 280 -14.86 -21.37 9.77
N GLY A 281 -14.02 -21.74 8.78
CA GLY A 281 -14.35 -21.68 7.36
C GLY A 281 -13.83 -20.44 6.63
N VAL A 282 -13.20 -19.50 7.34
CA VAL A 282 -12.57 -18.30 6.76
C VAL A 282 -11.08 -18.51 6.63
N GLU A 283 -10.53 -18.20 5.46
CA GLU A 283 -9.09 -18.23 5.20
C GLU A 283 -8.49 -16.89 5.58
N VAL A 284 -7.56 -16.90 6.53
CA VAL A 284 -6.89 -15.69 7.03
C VAL A 284 -5.40 -15.75 6.76
N ASP A 285 -4.90 -14.72 6.09
CA ASP A 285 -3.49 -14.52 5.79
C ASP A 285 -2.94 -13.35 6.60
N ILE A 286 -1.76 -13.55 7.19
CA ILE A 286 -1.05 -12.49 7.89
C ILE A 286 0.35 -12.36 7.31
N GLN A 287 0.73 -11.13 6.98
CA GLN A 287 2.04 -10.80 6.44
C GLN A 287 2.64 -9.66 7.24
N SER A 288 3.93 -9.77 7.55
CA SER A 288 4.69 -8.69 8.18
C SER A 288 5.83 -8.26 7.27
N TYR A 289 6.11 -6.96 7.27
CA TYR A 289 7.11 -6.36 6.42
C TYR A 289 7.90 -5.31 7.18
N ALA A 290 9.19 -5.26 6.88
CA ALA A 290 10.08 -4.20 7.33
C ALA A 290 11.01 -3.76 6.21
N ARG A 291 11.28 -2.46 6.18
CA ARG A 291 12.24 -1.84 5.27
C ARG A 291 13.26 -1.03 6.06
N SER A 292 14.51 -1.12 5.64
CA SER A 292 15.63 -0.34 6.15
C SER A 292 16.29 0.39 4.99
N ALA A 293 16.76 1.63 5.19
CA ALA A 293 17.65 2.25 4.21
C ALA A 293 19.03 1.58 4.25
N ILE A 294 19.66 1.45 3.08
CA ILE A 294 21.01 0.94 2.91
C ILE A 294 21.90 2.12 2.50
N GLU A 295 23.03 2.27 3.19
CA GLU A 295 24.06 3.22 2.85
C GLU A 295 24.80 2.80 1.57
N THR A 296 25.51 3.73 0.94
CA THR A 296 26.17 3.47 -0.35
C THR A 296 27.30 2.43 -0.31
N ASP A 297 27.75 2.03 0.88
CA ASP A 297 28.74 0.98 1.10
C ASP A 297 28.12 -0.40 1.41
N GLY A 298 26.79 -0.50 1.39
CA GLY A 298 26.06 -1.74 1.65
C GLY A 298 25.69 -1.96 3.13
N ASP A 299 26.16 -1.09 4.03
CA ASP A 299 25.80 -1.17 5.44
C ASP A 299 24.38 -0.66 5.69
N TYR A 300 23.70 -1.24 6.68
CA TYR A 300 22.38 -0.80 7.10
C TYR A 300 22.10 -1.17 8.56
N GLN A 301 21.17 -0.44 9.19
CA GLN A 301 20.59 -0.85 10.47
C GLN A 301 19.31 -1.62 10.20
N LEU A 302 19.25 -2.87 10.65
CA LEU A 302 18.10 -3.71 10.43
C LEU A 302 16.89 -3.18 11.20
N THR A 303 15.81 -2.88 10.47
CA THR A 303 14.48 -2.70 11.03
C THR A 303 13.85 -4.08 11.18
N GLU A 304 13.60 -4.50 12.42
CA GLU A 304 12.98 -5.80 12.74
C GLU A 304 11.53 -5.86 12.24
N LEU A 305 11.07 -7.06 11.90
CA LEU A 305 9.68 -7.27 11.49
C LEU A 305 8.73 -6.96 12.65
N PRO A 306 7.53 -6.41 12.39
CA PRO A 306 6.46 -6.45 13.38
C PRO A 306 6.19 -7.90 13.80
N THR A 307 6.05 -8.13 15.11
CA THR A 307 5.70 -9.46 15.60
C THR A 307 4.18 -9.61 15.57
N VAL A 308 3.70 -10.67 14.94
CA VAL A 308 2.29 -11.04 15.02
C VAL A 308 2.03 -11.62 16.41
N THR A 309 1.26 -10.90 17.24
CA THR A 309 0.97 -11.27 18.63
C THR A 309 -0.51 -11.64 18.82
N GLU A 310 -0.83 -12.26 19.96
CA GLU A 310 -2.22 -12.48 20.38
C GLU A 310 -3.02 -11.16 20.48
N ASP A 311 -2.34 -10.03 20.73
CA ASP A 311 -2.98 -8.71 20.85
C ASP A 311 -3.65 -8.27 19.53
N LEU A 312 -3.06 -8.60 18.37
CA LEU A 312 -3.70 -8.33 17.08
C LEU A 312 -5.01 -9.12 16.95
N GLY A 313 -5.00 -10.40 17.33
CA GLY A 313 -6.20 -11.24 17.36
C GLY A 313 -7.27 -10.70 18.31
N PHE A 314 -6.88 -10.24 19.52
CA PHE A 314 -7.80 -9.63 20.47
C PHE A 314 -8.39 -8.30 19.96
N SER A 315 -7.58 -7.42 19.36
CA SER A 315 -8.05 -6.15 18.80
C SER A 315 -9.03 -6.37 17.63
N LEU A 316 -8.77 -7.37 16.78
CA LEU A 316 -9.68 -7.77 15.70
C LEU A 316 -11.00 -8.31 16.26
N LEU A 317 -10.96 -9.23 17.21
CA LEU A 317 -12.14 -9.75 17.92
C LEU A 317 -12.96 -8.64 18.59
N GLN A 318 -12.29 -7.71 19.26
CA GLN A 318 -12.96 -6.59 19.90
C GLN A 318 -13.68 -5.72 18.86
N PHE A 319 -13.05 -5.45 17.72
CA PHE A 319 -13.68 -4.71 16.62
C PHE A 319 -14.93 -5.45 16.07
N THR A 320 -14.90 -6.78 15.99
CA THR A 320 -16.03 -7.59 15.49
C THR A 320 -17.21 -7.63 16.46
N GLU A 321 -16.93 -7.70 17.76
CA GLU A 321 -17.95 -7.77 18.82
C GLU A 321 -18.52 -6.40 19.20
N ASN A 322 -17.80 -5.33 18.90
CA ASN A 322 -18.20 -3.98 19.24
C ASN A 322 -19.27 -3.44 18.30
N ASN A 323 -20.45 -3.15 18.87
CA ASN A 323 -21.58 -2.58 18.14
C ASN A 323 -21.34 -1.17 17.57
N ASP A 324 -20.22 -0.53 17.90
CA ASP A 324 -19.86 0.81 17.45
C ASP A 324 -18.69 0.84 16.46
N ALA A 325 -18.15 -0.32 16.04
CA ALA A 325 -16.96 -0.42 15.19
C ALA A 325 -15.75 0.36 15.74
N SER A 326 -15.58 0.36 17.06
CA SER A 326 -14.39 0.88 17.72
C SER A 326 -13.23 -0.11 17.63
N PHE A 327 -12.02 0.40 17.41
CA PHE A 327 -10.79 -0.37 17.29
C PHE A 327 -9.64 0.33 18.00
N ASP A 328 -8.67 -0.45 18.48
CA ASP A 328 -7.43 0.04 19.05
C ASP A 328 -6.29 -0.97 18.80
N PHE A 329 -5.37 -0.61 17.92
CA PHE A 329 -4.19 -1.39 17.55
C PHE A 329 -2.90 -0.86 18.19
N SER A 330 -2.99 0.05 19.16
CA SER A 330 -1.83 0.66 19.81
C SER A 330 -0.93 -0.33 20.56
N ASN A 331 -1.49 -1.49 20.93
CA ASN A 331 -0.75 -2.56 21.61
C ASN A 331 -0.10 -3.58 20.65
N VAL A 332 -0.38 -3.51 19.34
CA VAL A 332 0.15 -4.48 18.35
C VAL A 332 1.63 -4.22 18.09
N ASP A 333 1.96 -3.00 17.65
CA ASP A 333 3.34 -2.56 17.45
C ASP A 333 3.43 -1.04 17.70
N ASN A 334 4.41 -0.61 18.50
CA ASN A 334 4.53 0.80 18.88
C ASN A 334 4.97 1.73 17.74
N ARG A 335 5.35 1.17 16.59
CA ARG A 335 5.72 1.91 15.37
C ARG A 335 4.52 2.19 14.47
N PHE A 336 3.41 1.48 14.65
CA PHE A 336 2.21 1.72 13.85
C PHE A 336 1.55 3.05 14.20
N ALA A 337 1.08 3.74 13.16
CA ALA A 337 0.43 5.03 13.26
C ALA A 337 -0.87 5.11 12.43
N ARG A 338 -1.02 4.20 11.46
CA ARG A 338 -2.19 4.15 10.56
C ARG A 338 -2.80 2.78 10.48
N THR A 339 -4.10 2.80 10.22
CA THR A 339 -4.86 1.65 9.75
C THR A 339 -5.45 1.94 8.38
N THR A 340 -5.51 0.91 7.53
CA THR A 340 -6.29 0.90 6.29
C THR A 340 -7.13 -0.36 6.27
N TRP A 341 -8.45 -0.19 6.27
CA TRP A 341 -9.42 -1.26 6.08
C TRP A 341 -9.80 -1.33 4.61
N GLY A 342 -9.82 -2.52 4.02
CA GLY A 342 -10.38 -2.79 2.70
C GLY A 342 -11.57 -3.72 2.82
N TYR A 343 -12.64 -3.39 2.12
CA TYR A 343 -13.86 -4.21 2.03
C TYR A 343 -14.22 -4.42 0.56
N SER A 344 -14.52 -5.66 0.18
CA SER A 344 -15.15 -5.99 -1.11
C SER A 344 -16.56 -6.52 -0.86
N PHE A 345 -17.57 -5.85 -1.41
CA PHE A 345 -18.97 -6.23 -1.23
C PHE A 345 -19.64 -6.63 -2.55
N LEU A 346 -20.16 -7.85 -2.61
CA LEU A 346 -21.06 -8.32 -3.65
C LEU A 346 -22.50 -7.89 -3.36
N VAL A 347 -23.13 -7.26 -4.34
CA VAL A 347 -24.52 -6.78 -4.26
C VAL A 347 -25.48 -7.73 -4.97
N ASP A 348 -25.10 -8.23 -6.15
CA ASP A 348 -25.89 -9.20 -6.92
C ASP A 348 -24.94 -10.05 -7.76
N ASP A 349 -24.85 -11.33 -7.40
CA ASP A 349 -24.05 -12.36 -8.08
C ASP A 349 -24.48 -12.55 -9.55
N ALA A 350 -25.79 -12.57 -9.82
CA ALA A 350 -26.30 -12.79 -11.17
C ALA A 350 -26.10 -11.57 -12.08
N ALA A 351 -26.00 -10.38 -11.50
CA ALA A 351 -25.68 -9.14 -12.20
C ALA A 351 -24.19 -8.78 -12.13
N GLU A 352 -23.36 -9.58 -11.44
CA GLU A 352 -21.94 -9.33 -11.18
C GLU A 352 -21.70 -7.90 -10.65
N SER A 353 -22.58 -7.43 -9.77
CA SER A 353 -22.49 -6.07 -9.23
C SER A 353 -21.84 -6.07 -7.86
N ARG A 354 -20.77 -5.28 -7.72
CA ARG A 354 -20.01 -5.10 -6.47
C ARG A 354 -19.66 -3.64 -6.19
N PHE A 355 -19.18 -3.36 -5.00
CA PHE A 355 -18.46 -2.14 -4.69
C PHE A 355 -17.38 -2.39 -3.65
N ASP A 356 -16.30 -1.63 -3.77
CA ASP A 356 -15.13 -1.77 -2.94
C ASP A 356 -14.95 -0.52 -2.11
N TRP A 357 -14.50 -0.69 -0.87
CA TRP A 357 -14.35 0.41 0.06
C TRP A 357 -13.05 0.30 0.84
N THR A 358 -12.22 1.32 0.69
CA THR A 358 -11.02 1.51 1.50
C THR A 358 -11.25 2.61 2.52
N ILE A 359 -11.08 2.33 3.80
CA ILE A 359 -11.17 3.31 4.90
C ILE A 359 -9.81 3.45 5.56
N ARG A 360 -9.30 4.68 5.64
CA ARG A 360 -7.99 4.98 6.24
C ARG A 360 -8.16 5.87 7.47
N GLY A 361 -7.46 5.52 8.55
CA GLY A 361 -7.58 6.23 9.84
C GLY A 361 -6.31 6.08 10.69
N GLY A 362 -6.35 6.60 11.92
CA GLY A 362 -5.31 6.31 12.92
C GLY A 362 -5.34 4.84 13.35
N ILE A 363 -4.40 4.41 14.19
CA ILE A 363 -4.37 3.04 14.75
C ILE A 363 -5.45 2.75 15.80
N SER A 364 -6.14 3.77 16.28
CA SER A 364 -7.24 3.64 17.24
C SER A 364 -8.32 4.64 16.90
N GLY A 365 -9.58 4.27 17.10
CA GLY A 365 -10.70 5.16 16.84
C GLY A 365 -12.01 4.41 16.67
N GLN A 366 -12.92 5.02 15.94
CA GLN A 366 -14.22 4.47 15.60
C GLN A 366 -14.49 4.71 14.13
N ILE A 367 -15.03 3.72 13.41
CA ILE A 367 -15.57 3.93 12.07
C ILE A 367 -17.04 4.33 12.22
N PRO A 368 -17.42 5.59 11.96
CA PRO A 368 -18.80 6.02 12.08
C PRO A 368 -19.67 5.42 10.96
N ASP A 369 -20.97 5.62 11.07
CA ASP A 369 -21.92 5.24 10.03
C ASP A 369 -21.85 6.20 8.84
N LEU A 370 -20.91 5.94 7.93
CA LEU A 370 -20.66 6.83 6.80
C LEU A 370 -21.76 6.70 5.74
N SER A 371 -22.58 7.76 5.60
CA SER A 371 -23.56 7.87 4.53
C SER A 371 -23.03 8.72 3.38
N PHE A 372 -23.33 8.33 2.15
CA PHE A 372 -22.91 9.03 0.93
C PHE A 372 -24.02 9.90 0.30
N GLY A 373 -25.15 10.03 0.98
CA GLY A 373 -26.31 10.78 0.49
C GLY A 373 -26.77 10.29 -0.89
N SER A 374 -26.98 11.22 -1.83
CA SER A 374 -27.39 10.87 -3.19
C SER A 374 -26.25 10.50 -4.13
N ILE A 375 -24.98 10.62 -3.70
CA ILE A 375 -23.81 10.35 -4.55
C ILE A 375 -23.65 8.84 -4.76
N PHE A 376 -23.85 8.07 -3.70
CA PHE A 376 -23.89 6.63 -3.77
C PHE A 376 -25.16 6.14 -3.06
N PRO A 377 -26.20 5.76 -3.81
CA PRO A 377 -27.39 5.15 -3.24
C PRO A 377 -27.01 3.75 -2.78
N GLU A 378 -26.80 3.60 -1.48
CA GLU A 378 -26.45 2.33 -0.85
C GLU A 378 -27.44 1.22 -1.24
N PRO A 379 -26.96 -0.01 -1.50
CA PRO A 379 -27.82 -1.13 -1.82
C PRO A 379 -28.93 -1.32 -0.77
N THR A 380 -30.16 -1.52 -1.22
CA THR A 380 -31.27 -1.86 -0.32
C THR A 380 -31.42 -3.35 -0.07
N ASP A 381 -30.88 -4.14 -1.00
CA ASP A 381 -30.85 -5.60 -0.93
C ASP A 381 -29.71 -6.07 0.01
N GLU A 382 -29.70 -7.35 0.30
CA GLU A 382 -28.62 -7.97 1.09
C GLU A 382 -27.32 -7.92 0.28
N VAL A 383 -26.24 -7.44 0.90
CA VAL A 383 -24.89 -7.49 0.31
C VAL A 383 -24.07 -8.52 1.07
N ILE A 384 -23.17 -9.18 0.37
CA ILE A 384 -22.25 -10.18 0.92
C ILE A 384 -20.88 -9.53 0.96
N LEU A 385 -20.19 -9.60 2.11
CA LEU A 385 -18.78 -9.23 2.17
C LEU A 385 -17.96 -10.43 1.69
N GLU A 386 -17.18 -10.25 0.63
CA GLU A 386 -16.34 -11.30 0.05
C GLU A 386 -14.90 -11.23 0.56
N GLU A 387 -14.41 -10.02 0.83
CA GLU A 387 -13.04 -9.81 1.30
C GLU A 387 -12.98 -8.72 2.35
N LEU A 388 -12.22 -8.98 3.42
CA LEU A 388 -11.81 -8.00 4.41
C LEU A 388 -10.29 -7.95 4.49
N THR A 389 -9.72 -6.75 4.38
CA THR A 389 -8.30 -6.53 4.62
C THR A 389 -8.06 -5.45 5.67
N LEU A 390 -6.96 -5.60 6.39
CA LEU A 390 -6.45 -4.65 7.37
C LEU A 390 -4.94 -4.47 7.15
N LEU A 391 -4.52 -3.24 6.89
CA LEU A 391 -3.11 -2.85 6.86
C LEU A 391 -2.81 -1.90 8.01
N LEU A 392 -2.00 -2.36 8.96
CA LEU A 392 -1.42 -1.53 10.01
C LEU A 392 -0.02 -1.12 9.59
N TYR A 393 0.29 0.17 9.60
CA TYR A 393 1.60 0.64 9.15
C TYR A 393 2.11 1.88 9.87
N GLY A 394 3.42 2.09 9.76
CA GLY A 394 4.08 3.29 10.24
C GLY A 394 5.56 3.35 9.86
N TYR A 395 6.26 4.34 10.40
CA TYR A 395 7.68 4.56 10.15
C TYR A 395 8.44 4.60 11.47
N ALA A 396 9.36 3.66 11.67
CA ALA A 396 10.13 3.54 12.90
C ALA A 396 10.92 4.84 13.18
N GLY A 397 10.85 5.34 14.41
CA GLY A 397 11.50 6.59 14.81
C GLY A 397 10.66 7.85 14.57
N ASN A 398 9.48 7.74 13.97
CA ASN A 398 8.54 8.84 13.82
C ASN A 398 7.47 8.86 14.91
N ALA A 399 6.74 9.98 14.98
CA ALA A 399 5.58 10.09 15.84
C ALA A 399 4.46 9.14 15.38
N THR A 400 3.68 8.62 16.34
CA THR A 400 2.53 7.76 16.08
C THR A 400 1.21 8.39 16.54
N ASP A 401 1.26 9.54 17.21
CA ASP A 401 0.07 10.29 17.58
C ASP A 401 -0.57 10.97 16.35
N ALA A 402 -1.91 11.04 16.34
CA ALA A 402 -2.68 11.51 15.19
C ALA A 402 -2.25 12.91 14.70
N ASN A 403 -1.95 13.84 15.61
CA ASN A 403 -1.66 15.23 15.25
C ASN A 403 -0.29 15.36 14.57
N SER A 404 0.75 14.76 15.15
CA SER A 404 2.09 14.80 14.57
C SER A 404 2.15 13.97 13.29
N TYR A 405 1.45 12.84 13.25
CA TYR A 405 1.43 11.98 12.07
C TYR A 405 0.66 12.59 10.89
N ALA A 406 -0.33 13.44 11.13
CA ALA A 406 -1.01 14.21 10.07
C ALA A 406 -0.02 15.04 9.23
N GLN A 407 1.02 15.60 9.83
CA GLN A 407 2.07 16.35 9.12
C GLN A 407 2.94 15.44 8.25
N LEU A 408 3.24 14.23 8.73
CA LEU A 408 3.93 13.22 7.94
C LEU A 408 3.07 12.78 6.74
N LEU A 409 1.77 12.59 6.94
CA LEU A 409 0.85 12.26 5.85
C LEU A 409 0.78 13.36 4.80
N ASP A 410 0.74 14.63 5.20
CA ASP A 410 0.80 15.74 4.24
C ASP A 410 2.13 15.73 3.45
N THR A 411 3.24 15.37 4.10
CA THR A 411 4.56 15.20 3.44
C THR A 411 4.58 14.00 2.47
N ILE A 412 3.91 12.90 2.82
CA ILE A 412 3.73 11.73 1.92
C ILE A 412 2.90 12.15 0.70
N SER A 413 1.83 12.93 0.93
CA SER A 413 0.92 13.43 -0.11
C SER A 413 1.59 14.37 -1.12
N GLU A 414 2.72 15.00 -0.79
CA GLU A 414 3.52 15.81 -1.72
C GLU A 414 4.31 14.95 -2.73
N GLY A 415 4.49 13.66 -2.46
CA GLY A 415 5.32 12.76 -3.27
C GLY A 415 6.81 12.81 -2.89
N GLY A 416 7.59 11.87 -3.43
CA GLY A 416 9.04 11.80 -3.21
C GLY A 416 9.48 11.46 -1.77
N HIS A 417 8.56 11.16 -0.86
CA HIS A 417 8.86 10.94 0.55
C HIS A 417 9.89 9.82 0.80
N LEU A 418 9.95 8.81 -0.07
CA LEU A 418 10.90 7.69 0.05
C LEU A 418 12.38 8.11 0.03
N THR A 419 12.71 9.29 -0.52
CA THR A 419 14.10 9.79 -0.52
C THR A 419 14.48 10.53 0.76
N LYS A 420 13.53 10.78 1.66
CA LYS A 420 13.77 11.50 2.92
C LYS A 420 14.06 10.50 4.07
N PRO A 421 15.08 10.75 4.92
CA PRO A 421 15.50 9.82 5.96
C PRO A 421 14.39 9.39 6.93
N GLU A 422 13.45 10.29 7.24
CA GLU A 422 12.33 10.00 8.12
C GLU A 422 11.37 8.94 7.57
N PHE A 423 11.37 8.65 6.26
CA PHE A 423 10.55 7.58 5.67
C PHE A 423 11.36 6.33 5.32
N SER A 424 12.63 6.25 5.72
CA SER A 424 13.50 5.11 5.38
C SER A 424 13.04 3.80 6.02
N ASN A 425 12.60 3.87 7.28
CA ASN A 425 12.29 2.68 8.09
C ASN A 425 10.80 2.42 8.16
N TYR A 426 10.24 1.80 7.12
CA TYR A 426 8.81 1.51 6.99
C TYR A 426 8.49 0.11 7.52
N VAL A 427 7.41 -0.02 8.27
CA VAL A 427 6.92 -1.32 8.75
C VAL A 427 5.43 -1.44 8.54
N TYR A 428 4.97 -2.65 8.22
CA TYR A 428 3.55 -2.96 8.20
C TYR A 428 3.25 -4.39 8.65
N THR A 429 2.03 -4.59 9.12
CA THR A 429 1.36 -5.88 9.18
C THR A 429 0.09 -5.80 8.34
N PHE A 430 -0.08 -6.75 7.44
CA PHE A 430 -1.26 -6.93 6.62
C PHE A 430 -2.00 -8.17 7.08
N VAL A 431 -3.32 -8.07 7.18
CA VAL A 431 -4.24 -9.17 7.44
C VAL A 431 -5.24 -9.20 6.29
N GLY A 432 -5.38 -10.34 5.63
CA GLY A 432 -6.42 -10.59 4.62
C GLY A 432 -7.34 -11.71 5.10
N ALA A 433 -8.64 -11.58 4.82
CA ALA A 433 -9.63 -12.61 5.10
C ALA A 433 -10.59 -12.73 3.92
N GLU A 434 -10.62 -13.90 3.30
CA GLU A 434 -11.56 -14.26 2.24
C GLU A 434 -12.80 -14.96 2.83
N LEU A 435 -13.98 -14.47 2.48
CA LEU A 435 -15.27 -14.88 3.03
C LEU A 435 -16.10 -15.53 1.92
N TYR A 436 -16.29 -16.85 2.03
CA TYR A 436 -16.99 -17.69 1.06
C TYR A 436 -18.43 -18.03 1.47
#